data_AF-A0AAV8XBN6-F1
#
_entry.id   AF-A0AAV8XBN6-F1
#
_cell.length_a   1.000
_cell.length_b   1.000
_cell.length_c   1.000
_cell.angle_alpha   90.00
_cell.angle_beta   90.00
_cell.angle_gamma   90.00
#
_symmetry.space_group_name_H-M   'P 1'
#
loop_
_entity.id
_entity.type
_entity.pdbx_description
1 polymer ?
#
loop_
_entity_poly.entity_id
_entity_poly.type
_entity_poly.pdbx_seq_one_letter_code
_entity_poly.pdbx_strand_id
1 'polypeptide(L)'
;MHFAYVITELLQSDLHKIIVSHQPLSSDHIKVFLYQILRGLKYLHSARILHRDIKPGNLLVNSNCVLKTMDFPDPKHNCHRESRRARHEQTHDAGGGDTVLPGPEILMGAKHYSAAVDVWSVGCIFGELLGRRILFQAQNPVQQLELITELLGTPSLEDMKYACEGAKTHMLRRAPKPPSLSALYTLSTQATHEVVHLLCQMLVFDPDKRITVIDALAHPYLDEGRLRYHSCMCKCCYTTASGMRQYTSEFENTAPQGFDDHWEKKLGSVQQVKEEMHKFIAEQLNTSRVPLCINPNLRRSRVSPGLRSQYRKERGCAPFKKTLEILLSPVIFLCAA
;
A
#
# COMPACT_ATOMS: atom_id res chain seq x y z
N MET A 1 -29.97 -11.74 -1.33
CA MET A 1 -28.61 -11.21 -1.13
C MET A 1 -27.95 -12.13 -0.13
N HIS A 2 -26.94 -12.87 -0.56
CA HIS A 2 -26.10 -13.65 0.35
C HIS A 2 -24.98 -12.72 0.81
N PHE A 3 -24.74 -12.66 2.11
CA PHE A 3 -23.62 -11.93 2.69
C PHE A 3 -22.51 -12.94 3.00
N ALA A 4 -21.31 -12.64 2.53
CA ALA A 4 -20.09 -13.34 2.95
C ALA A 4 -19.47 -12.56 4.10
N TYR A 5 -19.02 -13.26 5.14
CA TYR A 5 -18.32 -12.68 6.27
C TYR A 5 -16.89 -13.19 6.30
N VAL A 6 -15.95 -12.24 6.37
CA VAL A 6 -14.53 -12.52 6.56
C VAL A 6 -14.19 -12.08 7.98
N ILE A 7 -13.87 -13.05 8.83
CA ILE A 7 -13.33 -12.76 10.16
C ILE A 7 -11.83 -12.54 9.98
N THR A 8 -11.23 -11.57 10.64
CA THR A 8 -9.78 -11.31 10.61
C THR A 8 -9.30 -10.91 12.00
N GLU A 9 -7.98 -10.76 12.17
CA GLU A 9 -7.46 -10.18 13.40
C GLU A 9 -7.87 -8.71 13.53
N LEU A 10 -8.12 -8.29 14.77
CA LEU A 10 -8.46 -6.90 15.06
C LEU A 10 -7.19 -6.06 15.19
N LEU A 11 -7.05 -5.03 14.36
CA LEU A 11 -6.08 -3.95 14.52
C LEU A 11 -6.85 -2.67 14.86
N GLN A 12 -6.51 -2.04 15.99
CA GLN A 12 -7.33 -1.00 16.62
C GLN A 12 -7.32 0.33 15.86
N SER A 13 -6.30 0.59 15.04
CA SER A 13 -6.10 1.85 14.36
C SER A 13 -5.47 1.64 12.98
N ASP A 14 -5.28 2.75 12.27
CA ASP A 14 -4.51 2.88 11.05
C ASP A 14 -3.34 3.86 11.28
N LEU A 15 -2.37 3.84 10.37
CA LEU A 15 -1.17 4.66 10.47
C LEU A 15 -1.48 6.15 10.28
N HIS A 16 -2.54 6.51 9.54
CA HIS A 16 -2.98 7.90 9.39
C HIS A 16 -3.29 8.52 10.75
N LYS A 17 -4.15 7.86 11.55
CA LYS A 17 -4.48 8.29 12.91
C LYS A 17 -3.24 8.39 13.81
N ILE A 18 -2.31 7.45 13.67
CA ILE A 18 -1.05 7.51 14.42
C ILE A 18 -0.21 8.74 14.03
N ILE A 19 -0.10 9.07 12.74
CA ILE A 19 0.65 10.23 12.22
C ILE A 19 0.07 11.56 12.69
N VAL A 20 -1.26 11.72 12.70
CA VAL A 20 -1.89 12.98 13.07
C VAL A 20 -2.14 13.14 14.57
N SER A 21 -1.96 12.08 15.36
CA SER A 21 -2.18 12.13 16.82
C SER A 21 -1.09 12.93 17.57
N HIS A 22 -1.37 13.27 18.83
CA HIS A 22 -0.38 13.84 19.74
C HIS A 22 0.55 12.81 20.39
N GLN A 23 0.40 11.51 20.07
CA GLN A 23 1.27 10.48 20.64
C GLN A 23 2.70 10.64 20.10
N PRO A 24 3.72 10.62 20.99
CA PRO A 24 5.11 10.76 20.56
C PRO A 24 5.52 9.55 19.72
N LEU A 25 6.12 9.82 18.56
CA LEU A 25 6.65 8.81 17.66
C LEU A 25 8.18 8.84 17.69
N SER A 26 8.78 7.83 18.33
CA SER A 26 10.23 7.70 18.46
C SER A 26 10.86 7.19 17.16
N SER A 27 12.18 7.33 17.04
CA SER A 27 12.93 6.78 15.90
C SER A 27 12.73 5.26 15.76
N ASP A 28 12.63 4.55 16.88
CA ASP A 28 12.34 3.11 16.91
C ASP A 28 10.98 2.79 16.29
N HIS A 29 9.94 3.58 16.61
CA HIS A 29 8.62 3.40 16.00
C HIS A 29 8.68 3.59 14.48
N ILE A 30 9.37 4.63 13.99
CA ILE A 30 9.53 4.89 12.56
C ILE A 30 10.22 3.73 11.86
N LYS A 31 11.37 3.26 12.40
CA LYS A 31 12.14 2.14 11.84
C LYS A 31 11.31 0.87 11.75
N VAL A 32 10.56 0.54 12.80
CA VAL A 32 9.73 -0.67 12.87
C VAL A 32 8.52 -0.59 11.93
N PHE A 33 7.86 0.57 11.82
CA PHE A 33 6.77 0.73 10.85
C PHE A 33 7.29 0.65 9.42
N LEU A 34 8.38 1.36 9.09
CA LEU A 34 8.98 1.35 7.76
C LEU A 34 9.45 -0.06 7.36
N TYR A 35 10.11 -0.78 8.26
CA TYR A 35 10.53 -2.17 8.04
C TYR A 35 9.33 -3.08 7.73
N GLN A 36 8.26 -3.02 8.52
CA GLN A 36 7.07 -3.85 8.30
C GLN A 36 6.37 -3.55 6.96
N ILE A 37 6.28 -2.27 6.57
CA ILE A 37 5.69 -1.88 5.29
C ILE A 37 6.52 -2.46 4.13
N LEU A 38 7.84 -2.26 4.15
CA LEU A 38 8.73 -2.76 3.10
C LEU A 38 8.77 -4.30 3.07
N ARG A 39 8.75 -4.97 4.22
CA ARG A 39 8.67 -6.43 4.31
C ARG A 39 7.38 -6.96 3.68
N GLY A 40 6.24 -6.30 3.93
CA GLY A 40 4.97 -6.61 3.28
C GLY A 40 5.02 -6.42 1.76
N LEU A 41 5.62 -5.31 1.30
CA LEU A 41 5.79 -5.05 -0.14
C LEU A 41 6.71 -6.06 -0.82
N LYS A 42 7.82 -6.47 -0.19
CA LYS A 42 8.71 -7.52 -0.74
C LYS A 42 7.92 -8.79 -1.02
N TYR A 43 7.06 -9.18 -0.07
CA TYR A 43 6.18 -10.33 -0.23
C TYR A 43 5.24 -10.16 -1.44
N LEU A 44 4.52 -9.03 -1.53
CA LEU A 44 3.61 -8.75 -2.66
C LEU A 44 4.32 -8.73 -4.01
N HIS A 45 5.44 -8.02 -4.10
CA HIS A 45 6.19 -7.85 -5.34
C HIS A 45 6.75 -9.18 -5.83
N SER A 46 7.21 -10.06 -4.91
CA SER A 46 7.61 -11.43 -5.26
C SER A 46 6.45 -12.29 -5.77
N ALA A 47 5.22 -12.01 -5.33
CA ALA A 47 4.00 -12.61 -5.88
C ALA A 47 3.53 -11.96 -7.20
N ARG A 48 4.26 -10.99 -7.76
CA ARG A 48 3.85 -10.16 -8.92
C ARG A 48 2.58 -9.35 -8.67
N ILE A 49 2.28 -9.03 -7.41
CA ILE A 49 1.19 -8.15 -7.01
C ILE A 49 1.79 -6.76 -6.74
N LEU A 50 1.24 -5.74 -7.40
CA LEU A 50 1.50 -4.33 -7.06
C LEU A 50 0.36 -3.84 -6.18
N HIS A 51 0.62 -3.03 -5.16
CA HIS A 51 -0.45 -2.56 -4.29
C HIS A 51 -1.16 -1.32 -4.85
N ARG A 52 -0.44 -0.34 -5.42
CA ARG A 52 -0.97 0.84 -6.13
C ARG A 52 -1.81 1.83 -5.31
N ASP A 53 -2.07 1.54 -4.03
CA ASP A 53 -2.83 2.39 -3.09
C ASP A 53 -2.21 2.31 -1.68
N ILE A 54 -0.87 2.31 -1.63
CA ILE A 54 -0.14 2.40 -0.35
C ILE A 54 -0.32 3.83 0.18
N LYS A 55 -0.99 3.93 1.32
CA LYS A 55 -1.24 5.18 2.06
C LYS A 55 -1.45 4.89 3.54
N PRO A 56 -1.27 5.88 4.43
CA PRO A 56 -1.39 5.66 5.88
C PRO A 56 -2.71 5.02 6.32
N GLY A 57 -3.86 5.38 5.72
CA GLY A 57 -5.17 4.79 6.04
C GLY A 57 -5.32 3.31 5.65
N ASN A 58 -4.50 2.80 4.72
CA ASN A 58 -4.48 1.38 4.31
C ASN A 58 -3.46 0.54 5.10
N LEU A 59 -2.76 1.15 6.07
CA LEU A 59 -1.78 0.48 6.92
C LEU A 59 -2.34 0.39 8.33
N LEU A 60 -2.96 -0.74 8.65
CA LEU A 60 -3.54 -0.98 9.95
C LEU A 60 -2.47 -1.27 11.00
N VAL A 61 -2.70 -0.82 12.23
CA VAL A 61 -1.76 -0.94 13.34
C VAL A 61 -2.47 -1.27 14.66
N ASN A 62 -1.74 -1.94 15.57
CA ASN A 62 -2.17 -2.18 16.95
C ASN A 62 -1.27 -1.51 17.99
N SER A 63 -1.66 -1.63 19.27
CA SER A 63 -0.91 -1.10 20.41
C SER A 63 0.50 -1.69 20.57
N ASN A 64 0.76 -2.86 19.97
CA ASN A 64 2.07 -3.51 19.97
C ASN A 64 2.91 -3.09 18.74
N CYS A 65 2.50 -2.05 18.01
CA CYS A 65 3.13 -1.56 16.78
C CYS A 65 3.20 -2.61 15.65
N VAL A 66 2.41 -3.69 15.71
CA VAL A 66 2.27 -4.62 14.59
C VAL A 66 1.48 -3.91 13.51
N LEU A 67 2.02 -3.91 12.29
CA LEU A 67 1.46 -3.24 11.12
C LEU A 67 1.08 -4.26 10.05
N LYS A 68 -0.10 -4.09 9.45
CA LYS A 68 -0.56 -4.91 8.31
C LYS A 68 -1.15 -4.05 7.22
N THR A 69 -0.82 -4.40 6.00
CA THR A 69 -1.31 -3.73 4.80
C THR A 69 -2.70 -4.26 4.42
N MET A 70 -3.60 -3.37 4.02
CA MET A 70 -4.96 -3.67 3.58
C MET A 70 -5.31 -2.97 2.26
N ASP A 71 -6.45 -3.39 1.68
CA ASP A 71 -7.06 -2.80 0.48
C ASP A 71 -6.18 -2.93 -0.77
N PHE A 72 -5.97 -4.19 -1.17
CA PHE A 72 -5.27 -4.55 -2.41
C PHE A 72 -6.06 -4.10 -3.64
N PRO A 73 -5.38 -3.74 -4.74
CA PRO A 73 -6.01 -3.04 -5.85
C PRO A 73 -6.98 -3.93 -6.63
N ASP A 74 -8.01 -3.28 -7.19
CA ASP A 74 -8.95 -3.88 -8.15
C ASP A 74 -8.19 -4.32 -9.44
N PRO A 75 -8.32 -5.57 -9.90
CA PRO A 75 -7.58 -6.15 -11.03
C PRO A 75 -7.99 -5.54 -12.36
N LYS A 76 -9.08 -4.75 -12.40
CA LYS A 76 -9.37 -3.83 -13.50
C LYS A 76 -8.27 -2.80 -13.76
N HIS A 77 -7.25 -2.71 -12.88
CA HIS A 77 -6.06 -1.88 -13.10
C HIS A 77 -4.93 -2.62 -13.84
N ASN A 78 -5.03 -3.95 -14.02
CA ASN A 78 -4.17 -4.70 -14.94
C ASN A 78 -4.61 -4.57 -16.41
N CYS A 79 -5.84 -4.13 -16.69
CA CYS A 79 -6.27 -3.76 -18.03
C CYS A 79 -6.05 -2.26 -18.29
N HIS A 80 -5.00 -2.00 -19.07
CA HIS A 80 -4.74 -0.72 -19.74
C HIS A 80 -6.01 -0.21 -20.46
N ARG A 81 -6.68 0.83 -19.92
CA ARG A 81 -7.17 2.03 -20.67
C ARG A 81 -8.29 2.82 -19.99
N GLU A 82 -9.17 2.23 -19.18
CA GLU A 82 -10.50 2.86 -18.96
C GLU A 82 -10.79 3.41 -17.55
N SER A 83 -10.08 2.99 -16.50
CA SER A 83 -10.41 3.37 -15.12
C SER A 83 -10.02 4.80 -14.72
N ARG A 84 -9.33 5.55 -15.60
CA ARG A 84 -8.82 6.91 -15.30
C ARG A 84 -9.90 8.00 -15.21
N ARG A 85 -11.06 7.84 -15.87
CA ARG A 85 -12.11 8.88 -15.89
C ARG A 85 -13.01 8.87 -14.66
N ALA A 86 -13.31 7.70 -14.08
CA ALA A 86 -14.34 7.60 -13.04
C ALA A 86 -13.89 8.09 -11.64
N ARG A 87 -12.58 8.17 -11.37
CA ARG A 87 -12.07 8.57 -10.04
C ARG A 87 -11.70 10.05 -9.93
N HIS A 88 -11.40 10.72 -11.05
CA HIS A 88 -11.07 12.14 -11.04
C HIS A 88 -12.28 13.05 -10.75
N GLU A 89 -13.50 12.56 -10.94
CA GLU A 89 -14.73 13.34 -10.76
C GLU A 89 -15.41 13.12 -9.39
N GLN A 90 -14.92 12.20 -8.54
CA GLN A 90 -15.64 11.79 -7.31
C GLN A 90 -14.93 12.00 -5.97
N THR A 91 -13.81 12.70 -5.91
CA THR A 91 -13.23 13.14 -4.62
C THR A 91 -12.98 14.64 -4.63
N HIS A 92 -14.06 15.41 -4.82
CA HIS A 92 -14.15 16.77 -4.30
C HIS A 92 -14.78 16.70 -2.91
N ASP A 93 -14.01 16.26 -1.93
CA ASP A 93 -14.29 16.60 -0.53
C ASP A 93 -13.02 17.23 0.03
N ALA A 94 -13.04 18.57 0.06
CA ALA A 94 -11.96 19.41 0.56
C ALA A 94 -11.89 19.27 2.09
N GLY A 95 -11.29 18.18 2.57
CA GLY A 95 -11.14 17.95 4.02
C GLY A 95 -10.52 16.61 4.45
N GLY A 96 -10.34 15.63 3.57
CA GLY A 96 -9.77 14.32 3.95
C GLY A 96 -8.26 14.27 3.75
N GLY A 97 -7.48 14.22 4.84
CA GLY A 97 -6.02 14.06 4.81
C GLY A 97 -5.51 12.67 4.37
N ASP A 98 -6.32 11.88 3.66
CA ASP A 98 -6.10 10.46 3.34
C ASP A 98 -6.01 10.22 1.82
N THR A 99 -5.64 11.24 1.05
CA THR A 99 -5.52 11.18 -0.40
C THR A 99 -4.31 10.34 -0.81
N VAL A 100 -4.51 9.45 -1.80
CA VAL A 100 -3.44 8.68 -2.44
C VAL A 100 -2.41 9.64 -3.03
N LEU A 101 -1.12 9.46 -2.74
CA LEU A 101 -0.04 10.24 -3.34
C LEU A 101 0.53 9.49 -4.56
N PRO A 102 0.00 9.73 -5.79
CA PRO A 102 0.53 9.09 -6.99
C PRO A 102 2.00 9.47 -7.22
N GLY A 103 2.79 8.50 -7.67
CA GLY A 103 4.16 8.73 -8.11
C GLY A 103 4.26 9.69 -9.30
N PRO A 104 5.43 10.31 -9.52
CA PRO A 104 5.64 11.28 -10.60
C PRO A 104 5.33 10.69 -11.97
N GLU A 105 5.63 9.40 -12.21
CA GLU A 105 5.31 8.71 -13.45
C GLU A 105 3.79 8.60 -13.71
N ILE A 106 2.98 8.44 -12.66
CA ILE A 106 1.51 8.39 -12.77
C ILE A 106 0.98 9.79 -13.08
N LEU A 107 1.46 10.81 -12.37
CA LEU A 107 1.12 12.22 -12.59
C LEU A 107 1.48 12.68 -14.01
N MET A 108 2.62 12.22 -14.54
CA MET A 108 3.10 12.52 -15.88
C MET A 108 2.46 11.64 -16.97
N GLY A 109 1.51 10.77 -16.60
CA GLY A 109 0.68 10.02 -17.54
C GLY A 109 1.31 8.76 -18.13
N ALA A 110 2.33 8.19 -17.49
CA ALA A 110 2.95 6.94 -17.91
C ALA A 110 1.90 5.83 -18.12
N LYS A 111 2.09 5.03 -19.18
CA LYS A 111 1.17 3.94 -19.54
C LYS A 111 1.45 2.65 -18.78
N HIS A 112 2.72 2.42 -18.47
CA HIS A 112 3.22 1.26 -17.75
C HIS A 112 3.94 1.74 -16.50
N TYR A 113 3.76 1.01 -15.41
CA TYR A 113 4.34 1.33 -14.12
C TYR A 113 4.67 0.02 -13.41
N SER A 114 5.74 0.04 -12.62
CA SER A 114 6.33 -1.12 -11.97
C SER A 114 6.09 -1.10 -10.45
N ALA A 115 6.71 -2.02 -9.72
CA ALA A 115 6.80 -2.03 -8.27
C ALA A 115 7.33 -0.71 -7.66
N ALA A 116 8.04 0.10 -8.45
CA ALA A 116 8.56 1.40 -8.02
C ALA A 116 7.46 2.35 -7.54
N VAL A 117 6.21 2.25 -8.02
CA VAL A 117 5.11 3.11 -7.55
C VAL A 117 4.82 2.93 -6.06
N ASP A 118 4.91 1.69 -5.57
CA ASP A 118 4.67 1.40 -4.16
C ASP A 118 5.83 1.93 -3.30
N VAL A 119 7.07 1.85 -3.79
CA VAL A 119 8.24 2.40 -3.10
C VAL A 119 8.18 3.93 -3.01
N TRP A 120 7.68 4.61 -4.05
CA TRP A 120 7.43 6.05 -3.99
C TRP A 120 6.44 6.39 -2.86
N SER A 121 5.32 5.67 -2.80
CA SER A 121 4.32 5.84 -1.73
C SER A 121 4.93 5.62 -0.35
N VAL A 122 5.79 4.61 -0.19
CA VAL A 122 6.53 4.39 1.07
C VAL A 122 7.46 5.56 1.40
N GLY A 123 8.17 6.13 0.41
CA GLY A 123 8.97 7.33 0.60
C GLY A 123 8.15 8.50 1.12
N CYS A 124 6.97 8.74 0.55
CA CYS A 124 6.05 9.77 1.07
C CYS A 124 5.66 9.48 2.53
N ILE A 125 5.20 8.27 2.84
CA ILE A 125 4.82 7.86 4.20
C ILE A 125 5.98 8.00 5.18
N PHE A 126 7.21 7.67 4.75
CA PHE A 126 8.40 7.83 5.57
C PHE A 126 8.66 9.30 5.90
N GLY A 127 8.52 10.20 4.92
CA GLY A 127 8.54 11.64 5.14
C GLY A 127 7.44 12.12 6.10
N GLU A 128 6.23 11.55 6.00
CA GLU A 128 5.11 11.87 6.90
C GLU A 128 5.33 11.38 8.33
N LEU A 129 5.91 10.18 8.51
CA LEU A 129 6.26 9.65 9.83
C LEU A 129 7.26 10.56 10.55
N LEU A 130 8.22 11.12 9.81
CA LEU A 130 9.20 12.07 10.33
C LEU A 130 8.55 13.44 10.63
N GLY A 131 7.83 14.00 9.65
CA GLY A 131 7.32 15.37 9.69
C GLY A 131 5.97 15.54 10.40
N ARG A 132 5.27 14.45 10.74
CA ARG A 132 3.92 14.43 11.34
C ARG A 132 2.86 15.17 10.51
N ARG A 133 3.10 15.32 9.21
CA ARG A 133 2.23 15.99 8.24
C ARG A 133 2.46 15.40 6.85
N ILE A 134 1.45 15.51 5.98
CA ILE A 134 1.52 15.09 4.58
C ILE A 134 2.75 15.71 3.90
N LEU A 135 3.60 14.89 3.28
CA LEU A 135 4.87 15.35 2.70
C LEU A 135 4.64 16.30 1.52
N PHE A 136 3.70 15.95 0.63
CA PHE A 136 3.31 16.75 -0.53
C PHE A 136 1.83 17.12 -0.45
N GLN A 137 1.51 18.16 0.33
CA GLN A 137 0.14 18.62 0.53
C GLN A 137 -0.38 19.40 -0.69
N ALA A 138 -0.83 18.67 -1.72
CA ALA A 138 -1.37 19.24 -2.95
C ALA A 138 -2.90 19.17 -3.01
N GLN A 139 -3.51 20.14 -3.70
CA GLN A 139 -4.95 20.20 -3.98
C GLN A 139 -5.31 19.57 -5.32
N ASN A 140 -4.34 19.39 -6.22
CA ASN A 140 -4.55 18.79 -7.53
C ASN A 140 -3.25 18.15 -8.07
N PRO A 141 -3.34 17.29 -9.11
CA PRO A 141 -2.18 16.58 -9.67
C PRO A 141 -1.06 17.49 -10.19
N VAL A 142 -1.40 18.67 -10.74
CA VAL A 142 -0.39 19.61 -11.26
C VAL A 142 0.40 20.20 -10.11
N GLN A 143 -0.28 20.68 -9.07
CA GLN A 143 0.37 21.18 -7.86
C GLN A 143 1.22 20.10 -7.19
N GLN A 144 0.77 18.84 -7.19
CA GLN A 144 1.56 17.74 -6.64
C GLN A 144 2.88 17.57 -7.39
N LEU A 145 2.84 17.61 -8.73
CA LEU A 145 4.04 17.54 -9.55
C LEU A 145 4.96 18.75 -9.33
N GLU A 146 4.40 19.95 -9.10
CA GLU A 146 5.16 21.15 -8.75
C GLU A 146 5.88 20.99 -7.40
N LEU A 147 5.20 20.53 -6.34
CA LEU A 147 5.81 20.29 -5.03
C LEU A 147 6.92 19.23 -5.08
N ILE A 148 6.71 18.17 -5.86
CA ILE A 148 7.74 17.15 -6.11
C ILE A 148 8.96 17.79 -6.79
N THR A 149 8.74 18.63 -7.79
CA THR A 149 9.81 19.34 -8.52
C THR A 149 10.54 20.35 -7.63
N GLU A 150 9.86 20.97 -6.66
CA GLU A 150 10.48 21.87 -5.69
C GLU A 150 11.45 21.14 -4.75
N LEU A 151 11.13 19.90 -4.38
CA LEU A 151 12.00 19.08 -3.55
C LEU A 151 13.15 18.45 -4.37
N LEU A 152 12.82 17.79 -5.47
CA LEU A 152 13.74 16.95 -6.24
C LEU A 152 14.45 17.69 -7.37
N GLY A 153 14.08 18.95 -7.64
CA GLY A 153 14.56 19.71 -8.79
C GLY A 153 13.84 19.35 -10.08
N THR A 154 14.17 20.05 -11.16
CA THR A 154 13.59 19.78 -12.48
C THR A 154 14.17 18.47 -13.05
N PRO A 155 13.32 17.47 -13.36
CA PRO A 155 13.81 16.20 -13.92
C PRO A 155 14.40 16.40 -15.31
N SER A 156 15.40 15.60 -15.66
CA SER A 156 15.93 15.56 -17.02
C SER A 156 14.95 14.89 -17.98
N LEU A 157 15.18 15.03 -19.28
CA LEU A 157 14.42 14.28 -20.31
C LEU A 157 14.56 12.76 -20.13
N GLU A 158 15.71 12.29 -19.66
CA GLU A 158 15.97 10.89 -19.37
C GLU A 158 15.09 10.41 -18.20
N ASP A 159 14.99 11.21 -17.14
CA ASP A 159 14.15 10.88 -15.98
C ASP A 159 12.65 10.89 -16.32
N MET A 160 12.27 11.62 -17.38
CA MET A 160 10.90 11.70 -17.90
C MET A 160 10.64 10.75 -19.10
N LYS A 161 11.46 9.72 -19.31
CA LYS A 161 11.32 8.83 -20.48
C LYS A 161 9.94 8.19 -20.64
N TYR A 162 9.23 7.93 -19.54
CA TYR A 162 7.88 7.36 -19.54
C TYR A 162 6.74 8.40 -19.55
N ALA A 163 7.06 9.69 -19.43
CA ALA A 163 6.08 10.77 -19.39
C ALA A 163 5.39 10.97 -20.75
N CYS A 164 4.14 11.45 -20.74
CA CYS A 164 3.48 11.88 -21.96
C CYS A 164 4.04 13.22 -22.45
N GLU A 165 3.88 13.51 -23.74
CA GLU A 165 4.39 14.75 -24.36
C GLU A 165 3.84 16.02 -23.71
N GLY A 166 2.58 15.99 -23.24
CA GLY A 166 1.98 17.10 -22.51
C GLY A 166 2.71 17.39 -21.18
N ALA A 167 3.05 16.35 -20.42
CA ALA A 167 3.76 16.48 -19.16
C ALA A 167 5.21 16.96 -19.36
N LYS A 168 5.94 16.40 -20.34
CA LYS A 168 7.30 16.85 -20.70
C LYS A 168 7.30 18.33 -21.08
N THR A 169 6.38 18.72 -21.96
CA THR A 169 6.25 20.12 -22.40
C THR A 169 5.94 21.04 -21.23
N HIS A 170 5.04 20.63 -20.32
CA HIS A 170 4.71 21.42 -19.13
C HIS A 170 5.92 21.61 -18.20
N MET A 171 6.72 20.56 -17.97
CA MET A 171 7.93 20.62 -17.13
C MET A 171 9.03 21.49 -17.75
N LEU A 172 9.29 21.33 -19.05
CA LEU A 172 10.37 22.03 -19.76
C LEU A 172 10.08 23.51 -20.06
N ARG A 173 8.82 23.94 -19.96
CA ARG A 173 8.46 25.36 -20.11
C ARG A 173 8.94 26.23 -18.95
N ARG A 174 9.26 25.64 -17.80
CA ARG A 174 9.69 26.35 -16.60
C ARG A 174 11.21 26.43 -16.56
N ALA A 175 11.74 27.45 -15.89
CA ALA A 175 13.16 27.54 -15.63
C ALA A 175 13.62 26.32 -14.79
N PRO A 176 14.74 25.67 -15.14
CA PRO A 176 15.30 24.57 -14.36
C PRO A 176 15.53 24.98 -12.90
N LYS A 177 15.06 24.16 -11.96
CA LYS A 177 15.27 24.32 -10.53
C LYS A 177 16.26 23.28 -10.02
N PRO A 178 17.24 23.65 -9.17
CA PRO A 178 18.08 22.68 -8.49
C PRO A 178 17.28 21.91 -7.43
N PRO A 179 17.72 20.70 -7.04
CA PRO A 179 17.10 19.96 -5.95
C PRO A 179 17.29 20.67 -4.59
N SER A 180 16.29 20.58 -3.72
CA SER A 180 16.26 21.16 -2.37
C SER A 180 16.23 20.07 -1.28
N LEU A 181 17.12 19.07 -1.40
CA LEU A 181 17.12 17.90 -0.50
C LEU A 181 17.46 18.26 0.95
N SER A 182 18.10 19.42 1.18
CA SER A 182 18.35 19.93 2.54
C SER A 182 17.06 20.15 3.33
N ALA A 183 15.92 20.38 2.65
CA ALA A 183 14.62 20.50 3.29
C ALA A 183 14.23 19.21 4.05
N LEU A 184 14.71 18.04 3.64
CA LEU A 184 14.42 16.77 4.31
C LEU A 184 15.02 16.68 5.72
N TYR A 185 16.18 17.30 5.96
CA TYR A 185 16.79 17.40 7.29
C TYR A 185 15.95 18.25 8.26
N THR A 186 15.08 19.10 7.72
CA THR A 186 14.21 19.98 8.52
C THR A 186 12.90 19.33 8.94
N LEU A 187 12.61 18.10 8.46
CA LEU A 187 11.37 17.39 8.77
C LEU A 187 11.26 17.06 10.27
N SER A 188 12.36 16.66 10.90
CA SER A 188 12.42 16.41 12.34
C SER A 188 13.87 16.34 12.83
N THR A 189 14.06 16.40 14.15
CA THR A 189 15.37 16.13 14.77
C THR A 189 15.85 14.68 14.59
N GLN A 190 14.96 13.77 14.14
CA GLN A 190 15.29 12.38 13.86
C GLN A 190 15.78 12.18 12.41
N ALA A 191 15.76 13.21 11.57
CA ALA A 191 16.21 13.15 10.17
C ALA A 191 17.74 13.12 10.06
N THR A 192 18.35 12.01 10.46
CA THR A 192 19.79 11.75 10.33
C THR A 192 20.21 11.61 8.86
N HIS A 193 21.51 11.58 8.59
CA HIS A 193 22.03 11.33 7.24
C HIS A 193 21.52 10.02 6.63
N GLU A 194 21.43 8.94 7.41
CA GLU A 194 20.90 7.65 6.93
C GLU A 194 19.42 7.71 6.56
N VAL A 195 18.63 8.46 7.35
CA VAL A 195 17.20 8.70 7.09
C VAL A 195 17.03 9.44 5.77
N VAL A 196 17.72 10.57 5.62
CA VAL A 196 17.60 11.39 4.41
C VAL A 196 18.16 10.66 3.19
N HIS A 197 19.24 9.90 3.36
CA HIS A 197 19.80 9.08 2.28
C HIS A 197 18.78 8.06 1.76
N LEU A 198 18.18 7.25 2.64
CA LEU A 198 17.15 6.28 2.23
C LEU A 198 15.92 6.98 1.62
N LEU A 199 15.50 8.10 2.19
CA LEU A 199 14.36 8.87 1.69
C LEU A 199 14.62 9.42 0.27
N CYS A 200 15.82 9.93 -0.01
CA CYS A 200 16.25 10.36 -1.34
C CYS A 200 16.30 9.20 -2.34
N GLN A 201 16.66 7.99 -1.90
CA GLN A 201 16.67 6.81 -2.76
C GLN A 201 15.25 6.30 -3.10
N MET A 202 14.26 6.56 -2.23
CA MET A 202 12.84 6.27 -2.49
C MET A 202 12.15 7.36 -3.34
N LEU A 203 12.50 8.63 -3.12
CA LEU A 203 11.91 9.78 -3.80
C LEU A 203 12.72 10.16 -5.05
N VAL A 204 12.57 9.36 -6.11
CA VAL A 204 13.27 9.55 -7.40
C VAL A 204 12.25 9.67 -8.53
N PHE A 205 12.48 10.60 -9.47
CA PHE A 205 11.63 10.80 -10.64
C PHE A 205 11.61 9.60 -11.58
N ASP A 206 12.78 9.12 -12.01
CA ASP A 206 12.88 7.92 -12.85
C ASP A 206 12.56 6.68 -12.01
N PRO A 207 11.45 5.95 -12.29
CA PRO A 207 11.11 4.75 -11.55
C PRO A 207 12.15 3.64 -11.68
N ASP A 208 13.01 3.66 -12.72
CA ASP A 208 14.06 2.65 -12.89
C ASP A 208 15.32 2.94 -12.06
N LYS A 209 15.50 4.19 -11.63
CA LYS A 209 16.59 4.61 -10.73
C LYS A 209 16.17 4.58 -9.26
N ARG A 210 14.87 4.42 -8.99
CA ARG A 210 14.30 4.34 -7.64
C ARG A 210 14.74 3.04 -6.97
N ILE A 211 15.10 3.12 -5.69
CA ILE A 211 15.54 1.95 -4.92
C ILE A 211 14.48 0.85 -4.96
N THR A 212 14.92 -0.41 -5.09
CA THR A 212 14.00 -1.54 -5.00
C THR A 212 13.60 -1.79 -3.55
N VAL A 213 12.49 -2.50 -3.31
CA VAL A 213 12.11 -2.90 -1.95
C VAL A 213 13.17 -3.78 -1.29
N ILE A 214 13.90 -4.59 -2.08
CA ILE A 214 14.97 -5.47 -1.60
C ILE A 214 16.15 -4.63 -1.12
N ASP A 215 16.60 -3.68 -1.92
CA ASP A 215 17.73 -2.81 -1.58
C ASP A 215 17.36 -1.86 -0.44
N ALA A 216 16.12 -1.36 -0.41
CA ALA A 216 15.62 -0.56 0.70
C ALA A 216 15.65 -1.35 2.01
N LEU A 217 15.21 -2.61 2.01
CA LEU A 217 15.31 -3.50 3.16
C LEU A 217 16.73 -3.79 3.59
N ALA A 218 17.71 -3.76 2.67
CA ALA A 218 19.13 -3.94 2.96
C ALA A 218 19.84 -2.65 3.42
N HIS A 219 19.15 -1.50 3.42
CA HIS A 219 19.74 -0.23 3.82
C HIS A 219 20.04 -0.19 5.33
N PRO A 220 21.22 0.31 5.77
CA PRO A 220 21.66 0.28 7.18
C PRO A 220 20.66 0.86 8.19
N TYR A 221 19.95 1.93 7.79
CA TYR A 221 18.88 2.55 8.61
C TYR A 221 17.84 1.54 9.15
N LEU A 222 17.58 0.45 8.42
CA LEU A 222 16.57 -0.55 8.78
C LEU A 222 17.10 -1.70 9.63
N ASP A 223 18.41 -1.80 9.89
CA ASP A 223 18.99 -2.94 10.62
C ASP A 223 18.43 -3.05 12.04
N GLU A 224 18.34 -1.93 12.76
CA GLU A 224 17.75 -1.90 14.11
C GLU A 224 16.24 -2.18 14.08
N GLY A 225 15.53 -1.67 13.07
CA GLY A 225 14.09 -1.92 12.89
C GLY A 225 13.81 -3.41 12.63
N ARG A 226 14.61 -4.02 11.76
CA ARG A 226 14.60 -5.47 11.46
C ARG A 226 14.84 -6.28 12.73
N LEU A 227 15.92 -5.97 13.46
CA LEU A 227 16.27 -6.71 14.66
C LEU A 227 15.19 -6.60 15.75
N ARG A 228 14.64 -5.40 15.96
CA ARG A 228 13.57 -5.17 16.94
C ARG A 228 12.31 -5.94 16.59
N TYR A 229 11.89 -5.89 15.33
CA TYR A 229 10.74 -6.65 14.87
C TYR A 229 10.91 -8.15 15.14
N HIS A 230 12.06 -8.72 14.78
CA HIS A 230 12.32 -10.15 14.99
C HIS A 230 12.57 -10.54 16.45
N SER A 231 12.97 -9.59 17.30
CA SER A 231 13.27 -9.84 18.72
C SER A 231 12.05 -9.81 19.63
N CYS A 232 10.90 -9.27 19.22
CA CYS A 232 9.70 -9.28 20.07
C CYS A 232 8.34 -9.21 19.38
N MET A 233 8.26 -8.95 18.07
CA MET A 233 6.98 -8.66 17.39
C MET A 233 6.57 -9.74 16.39
N CYS A 234 7.55 -10.35 15.72
CA CYS A 234 7.29 -11.32 14.67
C CYS A 234 6.76 -12.65 15.24
N LYS A 235 6.05 -13.39 14.40
CA LYS A 235 5.61 -14.77 14.68
C LYS A 235 6.59 -15.84 14.15
N CYS A 236 7.53 -15.45 13.29
CA CYS A 236 8.50 -16.38 12.68
C CYS A 236 9.70 -16.72 13.59
N CYS A 237 9.92 -15.95 14.65
CA CYS A 237 10.95 -16.21 15.67
C CYS A 237 10.27 -16.52 17.01
N TYR A 238 10.83 -17.44 17.81
CA TYR A 238 10.22 -17.87 19.07
C TYR A 238 11.26 -18.01 20.18
N THR A 239 10.82 -17.92 21.44
CA THR A 239 11.67 -18.15 22.61
C THR A 239 11.51 -19.60 23.07
N THR A 240 12.62 -20.33 23.23
CA THR A 240 12.60 -21.70 23.76
C THR A 240 12.24 -21.71 25.25
N ALA A 241 11.93 -22.89 25.79
CA ALA A 241 11.71 -23.07 27.24
C ALA A 241 12.93 -22.65 28.09
N SER A 242 14.13 -22.65 27.51
CA SER A 242 15.37 -22.17 28.15
C SER A 242 15.55 -20.64 28.10
N GLY A 243 14.59 -19.89 27.58
CA GLY A 243 14.67 -18.43 27.45
C GLY A 243 15.50 -17.93 26.27
N MET A 244 15.98 -18.82 25.40
CA MET A 244 16.80 -18.45 24.25
C MET A 244 15.92 -18.11 23.04
N ARG A 245 16.11 -16.93 22.44
CA ARG A 245 15.39 -16.54 21.22
C ARG A 245 15.98 -17.27 20.02
N GLN A 246 15.15 -18.03 19.32
CA GLN A 246 15.45 -18.65 18.03
C GLN A 246 14.96 -17.73 16.91
N TYR A 247 15.89 -17.32 16.05
CA TYR A 247 15.62 -16.46 14.92
C TYR A 247 15.39 -17.30 13.65
N THR A 248 14.47 -16.85 12.81
CA THR A 248 14.30 -17.41 11.45
C THR A 248 15.59 -17.22 10.64
N SER A 249 15.88 -18.16 9.74
CA SER A 249 17.00 -18.04 8.79
C SER A 249 16.72 -17.01 7.69
N GLU A 250 15.44 -16.73 7.42
CA GLU A 250 15.00 -15.75 6.43
C GLU A 250 14.10 -14.70 7.10
N PHE A 251 14.58 -13.46 7.21
CA PHE A 251 13.86 -12.38 7.86
C PHE A 251 12.73 -11.80 6.98
N GLU A 252 12.95 -11.71 5.68
CA GLU A 252 11.99 -11.18 4.71
C GLU A 252 11.61 -12.21 3.65
N ASN A 253 10.68 -13.09 4.00
CA ASN A 253 10.19 -14.15 3.11
C ASN A 253 9.57 -13.60 1.82
N THR A 254 9.71 -14.36 0.74
CA THR A 254 8.99 -14.15 -0.52
C THR A 254 7.78 -15.07 -0.63
N ALA A 255 6.86 -14.73 -1.54
CA ALA A 255 5.77 -15.62 -1.89
C ALA A 255 6.30 -16.89 -2.54
N PRO A 256 5.76 -18.08 -2.19
CA PRO A 256 6.22 -19.34 -2.77
C PRO A 256 5.90 -19.45 -4.27
N GLN A 257 4.89 -18.72 -4.74
CA GLN A 257 4.49 -18.66 -6.13
C GLN A 257 3.89 -17.29 -6.47
N GLY A 258 3.98 -16.92 -7.75
CA GLY A 258 3.29 -15.75 -8.27
C GLY A 258 1.77 -15.89 -8.16
N PHE A 259 1.07 -14.76 -8.00
CA PHE A 259 -0.38 -14.72 -8.06
C PHE A 259 -0.85 -15.04 -9.48
N ASP A 260 -1.74 -16.03 -9.59
CA ASP A 260 -2.39 -16.39 -10.85
C ASP A 260 -3.72 -15.64 -10.95
N ASP A 261 -3.84 -14.72 -11.90
CA ASP A 261 -5.06 -13.95 -12.16
C ASP A 261 -5.98 -14.64 -13.19
N HIS A 262 -5.59 -15.81 -13.72
CA HIS A 262 -6.30 -16.49 -14.78
C HIS A 262 -7.71 -16.96 -14.37
N TRP A 263 -7.96 -17.12 -13.06
CA TRP A 263 -9.30 -17.41 -12.54
C TRP A 263 -10.31 -16.30 -12.87
N GLU A 264 -9.89 -15.03 -12.97
CA GLU A 264 -10.81 -13.91 -13.20
C GLU A 264 -11.47 -14.00 -14.59
N LYS A 265 -10.70 -14.49 -15.57
CA LYS A 265 -11.15 -14.72 -16.95
C LYS A 265 -12.13 -15.89 -17.05
N LYS A 266 -12.03 -16.86 -16.14
CA LYS A 266 -12.90 -18.07 -16.11
C LYS A 266 -14.27 -17.81 -15.47
N LEU A 267 -14.40 -16.75 -14.67
CA LEU A 267 -15.65 -16.42 -13.98
C LEU A 267 -16.48 -15.41 -14.78
N GLY A 268 -17.29 -15.90 -15.72
CA GLY A 268 -18.16 -15.06 -16.56
C GLY A 268 -19.48 -14.66 -15.87
N SER A 269 -19.94 -15.43 -14.91
CA SER A 269 -21.27 -15.26 -14.27
C SER A 269 -21.21 -15.17 -12.75
N VAL A 270 -22.23 -14.52 -12.16
CA VAL A 270 -22.39 -14.43 -10.70
C VAL A 270 -22.49 -15.83 -10.07
N GLN A 271 -23.07 -16.79 -10.78
CA GLN A 271 -23.24 -18.15 -10.30
C GLN A 271 -21.89 -18.86 -10.16
N GLN A 272 -21.03 -18.76 -11.18
CA GLN A 272 -19.66 -19.31 -11.12
C GLN A 272 -18.84 -18.68 -9.99
N VAL A 273 -18.95 -17.36 -9.80
CA VAL A 273 -18.24 -16.68 -8.69
C VAL A 273 -18.72 -17.22 -7.33
N LYS A 274 -20.03 -17.41 -7.16
CA LYS A 274 -20.58 -17.98 -5.93
C LYS A 274 -20.10 -19.41 -5.71
N GLU A 275 -20.12 -20.25 -6.73
CA GLU A 275 -19.67 -21.64 -6.63
C GLU A 275 -18.21 -21.73 -6.19
N GLU A 276 -17.32 -20.93 -6.80
CA GLU A 276 -15.92 -20.85 -6.37
C GLU A 276 -15.76 -20.27 -4.96
N MET A 277 -16.55 -19.24 -4.58
CA MET A 277 -16.54 -18.73 -3.19
C MET A 277 -16.96 -19.81 -2.20
N HIS A 278 -18.03 -20.56 -2.51
CA HIS A 278 -18.53 -21.64 -1.68
C HIS A 278 -17.50 -22.77 -1.55
N LYS A 279 -16.88 -23.17 -2.67
CA LYS A 279 -15.83 -24.19 -2.70
C LYS A 279 -14.63 -23.76 -1.86
N PHE A 280 -14.14 -22.54 -2.07
CA PHE A 280 -13.03 -21.99 -1.30
C PHE A 280 -13.34 -21.96 0.20
N ILE A 281 -14.52 -21.46 0.59
CA ILE A 281 -14.92 -21.39 1.99
C ILE A 281 -15.02 -22.81 2.60
N ALA A 282 -15.59 -23.77 1.87
CA ALA A 282 -15.67 -25.16 2.31
C ALA A 282 -14.29 -25.82 2.49
N GLU A 283 -13.35 -25.54 1.59
CA GLU A 283 -11.96 -26.01 1.71
C GLU A 283 -11.26 -25.39 2.93
N GLN A 284 -11.49 -24.10 3.20
CA GLN A 284 -10.89 -23.41 4.35
C GLN A 284 -11.47 -23.84 5.71
N LEU A 285 -12.76 -24.21 5.78
CA LEU A 285 -13.40 -24.69 7.02
C LEU A 285 -12.74 -25.95 7.61
N ASN A 286 -12.04 -26.74 6.78
CA ASN A 286 -11.31 -27.93 7.21
C ASN A 286 -9.85 -27.63 7.61
N THR A 287 -9.43 -26.37 7.56
CA THR A 287 -8.09 -25.94 7.95
C THR A 287 -8.14 -25.18 9.27
N SER A 288 -7.04 -25.17 10.02
CA SER A 288 -6.86 -24.34 11.22
C SER A 288 -6.62 -22.85 10.90
N ARG A 289 -6.94 -22.42 9.67
CA ARG A 289 -6.82 -21.03 9.21
C ARG A 289 -8.09 -20.24 9.55
N VAL A 290 -8.01 -18.94 9.32
CA VAL A 290 -9.05 -17.96 9.66
C VAL A 290 -10.44 -18.40 9.15
N PRO A 291 -11.46 -18.51 10.03
CA PRO A 291 -12.76 -19.03 9.65
C PRO A 291 -13.50 -18.06 8.71
N LEU A 292 -13.99 -18.59 7.59
CA LEU A 292 -14.84 -17.90 6.62
C LEU A 292 -16.25 -18.49 6.67
N CYS A 293 -17.28 -17.64 6.67
CA CYS A 293 -18.68 -18.09 6.77
C CYS A 293 -19.57 -17.42 5.73
N ILE A 294 -20.45 -18.22 5.11
CA ILE A 294 -21.57 -17.73 4.30
C ILE A 294 -22.82 -17.85 5.16
N ASN A 295 -23.55 -16.75 5.38
CA ASN A 295 -24.82 -16.80 6.09
C ASN A 295 -25.99 -16.96 5.11
N PRO A 296 -26.67 -18.13 5.07
CA PRO A 296 -27.80 -18.35 4.16
C PRO A 296 -29.11 -17.69 4.63
N ASN A 297 -29.23 -17.22 5.89
CA ASN A 297 -30.52 -16.95 6.54
C ASN A 297 -30.85 -15.47 6.79
N LEU A 298 -30.01 -14.50 6.40
CA LEU A 298 -30.30 -13.08 6.62
C LEU A 298 -31.26 -12.50 5.56
N ARG A 299 -32.57 -12.61 5.82
CA ARG A 299 -33.59 -11.74 5.21
C ARG A 299 -33.52 -10.34 5.87
N ARG A 300 -33.23 -9.32 5.06
CA ARG A 300 -33.26 -7.86 5.33
C ARG A 300 -33.67 -7.48 6.77
N SER A 301 -32.71 -7.36 7.68
CA SER A 301 -32.85 -6.42 8.80
C SER A 301 -32.56 -5.01 8.28
N ARG A 302 -33.36 -4.03 8.75
CA ARG A 302 -33.49 -2.68 8.18
C ARG A 302 -32.16 -1.93 8.18
N VAL A 303 -31.61 -1.68 6.99
CA VAL A 303 -30.56 -0.68 6.76
C VAL A 303 -31.20 0.71 6.85
N SER A 304 -30.61 1.60 7.67
CA SER A 304 -31.02 3.00 7.83
C SER A 304 -31.12 3.72 6.47
N PRO A 305 -32.10 4.63 6.27
CA PRO A 305 -32.45 5.15 4.93
C PRO A 305 -31.33 5.91 4.20
N GLY A 306 -30.28 6.35 4.91
CA GLY A 306 -29.19 7.18 4.37
C GLY A 306 -28.18 6.46 3.45
N LEU A 307 -28.08 5.13 3.49
CA LEU A 307 -27.13 4.37 2.64
C LEU A 307 -27.73 3.90 1.29
N ARG A 308 -29.00 4.23 1.00
CA ARG A 308 -29.70 3.71 -0.19
C ARG A 308 -29.30 4.37 -1.53
N SER A 309 -28.63 5.52 -1.52
CA SER A 309 -28.35 6.26 -2.77
C SER A 309 -27.03 5.88 -3.45
N GLN A 310 -26.04 5.33 -2.74
CA GLN A 310 -24.73 5.00 -3.34
C GLN A 310 -24.65 3.62 -4.00
N TYR A 311 -25.53 2.67 -3.66
CA TYR A 311 -25.45 1.28 -4.14
C TYR A 311 -26.32 0.95 -5.36
N ARG A 312 -26.79 1.96 -6.10
CA ARG A 312 -27.70 1.76 -7.23
C ARG A 312 -27.02 2.04 -8.56
N LYS A 313 -25.93 1.34 -8.92
CA LYS A 313 -25.45 1.34 -10.32
C LYS A 313 -24.60 0.17 -10.84
N GLU A 314 -24.29 -0.89 -10.09
CA GLU A 314 -23.56 -2.04 -10.66
C GLU A 314 -24.39 -3.33 -10.67
N ARG A 315 -25.12 -3.57 -11.77
CA ARG A 315 -25.81 -4.84 -12.06
C ARG A 315 -24.87 -5.80 -12.81
N GLY A 316 -23.78 -6.24 -12.17
CA GLY A 316 -22.81 -7.16 -12.78
C GLY A 316 -22.07 -8.05 -11.79
N CYS A 317 -21.22 -8.95 -12.29
CA CYS A 317 -20.39 -9.86 -11.47
C CYS A 317 -19.27 -9.16 -10.68
N ALA A 318 -18.97 -7.89 -10.99
CA ALA A 318 -17.82 -7.16 -10.46
C ALA A 318 -17.75 -7.09 -8.92
N PRO A 319 -18.84 -6.82 -8.17
CA PRO A 319 -18.77 -6.79 -6.71
C PRO A 319 -18.43 -8.16 -6.11
N PHE A 320 -18.93 -9.23 -6.71
CA PHE A 320 -18.66 -10.60 -6.27
C PHE A 320 -17.24 -11.05 -6.62
N LYS A 321 -16.72 -10.67 -7.80
CA LYS A 321 -15.33 -10.93 -8.18
C LYS A 321 -14.36 -10.26 -7.22
N LYS A 322 -14.63 -9.01 -6.79
CA LYS A 322 -13.81 -8.31 -5.79
C LYS A 322 -13.81 -9.03 -4.44
N THR A 323 -14.95 -9.58 -4.00
CA THR A 323 -14.99 -10.40 -2.78
C THR A 323 -14.23 -11.71 -2.93
N LEU A 324 -14.36 -12.39 -4.07
CA LEU A 324 -13.62 -13.61 -4.33
C LEU A 324 -12.11 -13.36 -4.44
N GLU A 325 -11.68 -12.23 -5.00
CA GLU A 325 -10.26 -11.84 -5.04
C GLU A 325 -9.68 -11.59 -3.65
N ILE A 326 -10.41 -10.87 -2.80
CA ILE A 326 -10.09 -10.69 -1.38
C ILE A 326 -9.88 -12.09 -0.75
N LEU A 327 -10.80 -13.02 -0.98
CA LEU A 327 -10.72 -14.38 -0.43
C LEU A 327 -9.62 -15.26 -1.03
N LEU A 328 -9.43 -15.22 -2.35
CA LEU A 328 -8.47 -16.06 -3.10
C LEU A 328 -7.07 -15.48 -3.10
N SER A 329 -6.90 -14.20 -2.81
CA SER A 329 -5.59 -13.59 -2.67
C SER A 329 -4.88 -14.25 -1.50
N PRO A 330 -3.73 -14.92 -1.73
CA PRO A 330 -2.90 -15.47 -0.65
C PRO A 330 -2.60 -14.41 0.43
N VAL A 331 -2.66 -13.14 0.05
CA VAL A 331 -2.29 -11.98 0.83
C VAL A 331 -3.18 -11.75 2.06
N ILE A 332 -4.48 -12.04 2.04
CA ILE A 332 -5.30 -11.97 3.27
C ILE A 332 -4.81 -12.97 4.32
N PHE A 333 -4.31 -14.12 3.87
CA PHE A 333 -3.77 -15.17 4.74
C PHE A 333 -2.32 -14.91 5.16
N LEU A 334 -1.58 -14.07 4.43
CA LEU A 334 -0.18 -13.78 4.71
C LEU A 334 0.04 -12.50 5.51
N CYS A 335 -0.95 -11.60 5.56
CA CYS A 335 -1.01 -10.63 6.64
C CYS A 335 -1.16 -11.33 7.99
N ALA A 336 -1.75 -12.54 8.09
CA ALA A 336 -1.92 -13.25 9.37
C ALA A 336 -0.69 -14.04 9.88
N ALA A 337 0.33 -14.25 9.05
CA ALA A 337 1.47 -15.16 9.33
C ALA A 337 2.61 -14.51 10.12
#